data_AF-A0AAU2E5G9-F1
#
_entry.id   AF-A0AAU2E5G9-F1
#
_cell.length_a   1.000
_cell.length_b   1.000
_cell.length_c   1.000
_cell.angle_alpha   90.00
_cell.angle_beta   90.00
_cell.angle_gamma   90.00
#
_symmetry.space_group_name_H-M   'P 1'
#
loop_
_entity.id
_entity.type
_entity.pdbx_description
1 polymer ?
#
loop_
_entity_poly.entity_id
_entity_poly.type
_entity_poly.pdbx_seq_one_letter_code
_entity_poly.pdbx_strand_id
1 'polypeptide(L)' 'MDEQEYVGLTGAEAERLAAERGWRVVRVLAPEAMITMEYREDRLNLAVRDGRVERCWQG' A
#
# COMPACT_ATOMS: atom_id res chain seq x y z
N MET A 1 12.92 3.90 -0.09
CA MET A 1 11.84 4.27 -1.03
C MET A 1 10.89 5.13 -0.22
N ASP A 2 10.51 6.32 -0.69
CA ASP A 2 9.62 7.17 0.09
C ASP A 2 8.21 6.60 -0.05
N GLU A 3 7.64 6.09 1.05
CA GLU A 3 6.35 5.40 1.01
C GLU A 3 5.28 6.34 0.47
N GLN A 4 5.36 7.65 0.69
CA GLN A 4 4.34 8.62 0.30
C GLN A 4 4.14 8.77 -1.22
N GLU A 5 5.02 8.20 -2.04
CA GLU A 5 4.89 8.25 -3.51
C GLU A 5 3.61 7.59 -4.05
N TYR A 6 2.93 6.74 -3.26
CA TYR A 6 1.67 6.11 -3.67
C TYR A 6 0.43 6.90 -3.25
N VAL A 7 0.55 7.90 -2.36
CA VAL A 7 -0.60 8.67 -1.86
C VAL A 7 -1.25 9.43 -3.01
N GLY A 8 -2.58 9.38 -3.07
CA GLY A 8 -3.40 10.02 -4.10
C GLY A 8 -3.61 9.17 -5.35
N LEU A 9 -2.80 8.14 -5.61
CA LEU A 9 -3.04 7.18 -6.68
C LEU A 9 -4.31 6.36 -6.41
N THR A 10 -4.93 5.82 -7.46
CA THR A 10 -5.93 4.77 -7.26
C THR A 10 -5.26 3.51 -6.71
N GLY A 11 -6.01 2.66 -6.01
CA GLY A 11 -5.49 1.40 -5.48
C GLY A 11 -4.83 0.53 -6.58
N ALA A 12 -5.44 0.46 -7.76
CA ALA A 12 -4.91 -0.29 -8.90
C ALA A 12 -3.63 0.31 -9.48
N GLU A 13 -3.55 1.64 -9.62
CA GLU A 13 -2.33 2.32 -10.06
C GLU A 13 -1.18 2.11 -9.08
N ALA A 14 -1.46 2.22 -7.78
CA ALA A 14 -0.49 2.03 -6.73
C ALA A 14 0.02 0.58 -6.67
N GLU A 15 -0.85 -0.42 -6.78
CA GLU A 15 -0.46 -1.84 -6.86
C GLU A 15 0.47 -2.11 -8.05
N ARG A 16 0.12 -1.60 -9.23
CA ARG A 16 0.94 -1.78 -10.44
C ARG A 16 2.31 -1.14 -10.28
N LEU A 17 2.35 0.11 -9.84
CA LEU A 17 3.60 0.85 -9.65
C LEU A 17 4.48 0.19 -8.58
N ALA A 18 3.87 -0.33 -7.50
CA ALA A 18 4.59 -1.03 -6.46
C ALA A 18 5.22 -2.33 -6.97
N ALA A 19 4.51 -3.10 -7.80
CA ALA A 19 5.06 -4.29 -8.46
C ALA A 19 6.23 -3.94 -9.40
N GLU A 20 6.11 -2.88 -10.21
CA GLU A 20 7.19 -2.37 -11.07
C GLU A 20 8.43 -1.94 -10.26
N ARG A 21 8.23 -1.50 -9.01
CA ARG A 21 9.29 -1.09 -8.07
C ARG A 21 9.83 -2.23 -7.20
N GLY A 22 9.39 -3.47 -7.45
CA GLY A 22 9.95 -4.66 -6.81
C GLY A 22 9.30 -5.08 -5.49
N TRP A 23 8.15 -4.48 -5.12
CA TRP A 23 7.36 -5.00 -4.00
C TRP A 23 6.83 -6.39 -4.35
N ARG A 24 7.12 -7.37 -3.49
CA ARG A 24 6.70 -8.76 -3.72
C ARG A 24 5.27 -9.00 -3.26
N VAL A 25 4.83 -8.25 -2.25
CA VAL A 25 3.48 -8.33 -1.71
C VAL A 25 2.93 -6.92 -1.57
N VAL A 26 1.78 -6.65 -2.18
CA VAL A 26 1.03 -5.41 -1.98
C VAL A 26 -0.32 -5.76 -1.38
N ARG A 27 -0.67 -5.13 -0.27
CA ARG A 27 -1.95 -5.33 0.41
C ARG A 27 -2.74 -4.02 0.40
N VAL A 28 -3.90 -4.03 -0.26
CA VAL A 28 -4.88 -2.94 -0.17
C VAL A 28 -5.81 -3.19 1.00
N LEU A 29 -6.00 -2.15 1.81
CA LEU A 29 -6.76 -2.16 3.05
C LEU A 29 -7.78 -1.01 3.03
N ALA A 30 -8.93 -1.23 3.68
CA ALA A 30 -9.76 -0.13 4.10
C ALA A 30 -9.02 0.69 5.20
N PRO A 31 -9.27 2.00 5.33
CA PRO A 31 -8.57 2.87 6.30
C PRO A 31 -8.70 2.38 7.75
N GLU A 32 -9.84 1.77 8.07
CA GLU A 32 -10.22 1.34 9.42
C GLU A 32 -9.99 -0.17 9.64
N ALA A 33 -9.32 -0.84 8.70
CA ALA A 33 -9.07 -2.27 8.80
C ALA A 33 -8.17 -2.59 10.00
N MET A 34 -8.70 -3.32 10.98
CA MET A 34 -7.88 -3.93 12.03
C MET A 34 -7.12 -5.12 11.45
N ILE A 35 -5.80 -4.99 11.38
CA ILE A 35 -4.88 -5.97 10.83
C ILE A 35 -3.84 -6.36 11.87
N THR A 36 -3.37 -7.61 11.81
CA THR A 36 -2.15 -7.98 12.52
C THR A 36 -0.94 -7.34 11.83
N MET A 37 -0.09 -6.70 12.62
CA MET A 37 1.13 -6.03 12.17
C MET A 37 2.31 -7.00 12.11
N GLU A 38 2.10 -8.22 11.62
CA GLU A 38 3.22 -9.13 11.37
C GLU A 38 4.14 -8.47 10.33
N TYR A 39 5.37 -8.17 10.72
CA TYR A 39 6.34 -7.49 9.88
C TYR A 39 6.85 -8.40 8.77
N ARG A 40 6.86 -7.89 7.55
CA ARG A 40 7.32 -8.54 6.32
C ARG A 40 7.99 -7.50 5.45
N GLU A 41 9.33 -7.51 5.45
CA GLU A 41 10.17 -6.54 4.74
C GLU A 41 9.82 -6.32 3.26
N ASP A 42 9.16 -7.30 2.63
CA ASP A 42 8.78 -7.30 1.22
C ASP A 42 7.33 -6.91 0.96
N ARG A 43 6.61 -6.45 2.00
CA ARG A 43 5.20 -6.08 1.95
C ARG A 43 4.99 -4.58 2.05
N LEU A 44 4.26 -4.05 1.08
CA LEU A 44 3.67 -2.71 1.14
C LEU A 44 2.19 -2.82 1.52
N ASN A 45 1.75 -1.99 2.45
CA ASN A 45 0.34 -1.78 2.74
C ASN A 45 -0.12 -0.45 2.13
N LEU A 46 -1.32 -0.46 1.55
CA LEU A 46 -2.00 0.70 1.00
C LEU A 46 -3.37 0.83 1.69
N ALA A 47 -3.56 1.88 2.49
CA ALA A 47 -4.90 2.24 2.97
C ALA A 47 -5.59 3.09 1.89
N VAL A 48 -6.73 2.59 1.42
CA VAL A 48 -7.48 3.19 0.31
C VAL A 48 -8.83 3.70 0.80
N ARG A 49 -9.09 4.99 0.61
CA ARG A 49 -10.38 5.63 0.87
C ARG A 49 -10.91 6.24 -0.42
N ASP A 50 -12.20 6.03 -0.68
CA ASP A 50 -12.86 6.56 -1.89
C ASP A 50 -12.10 6.22 -3.19
N GLY A 51 -11.52 5.03 -3.23
CA GLY A 51 -10.75 4.51 -4.36
C GLY A 51 -9.32 5.04 -4.49
N ARG A 52 -8.87 5.94 -3.61
CA ARG A 52 -7.52 6.51 -3.61
C ARG A 52 -6.72 6.14 -2.36
N VAL A 53 -5.41 5.96 -2.53
CA VAL A 53 -4.49 5.74 -1.42
C VAL A 53 -4.41 7.00 -0.57
N GLU A 54 -4.74 6.90 0.72
CA GLU A 54 -4.56 7.99 1.69
C GLU A 54 -3.31 7.79 2.57
N ARG A 55 -2.88 6.54 2.73
CA ARG A 55 -1.70 6.19 3.51
C ARG A 55 -1.07 4.92 2.97
N CYS A 56 0.23 4.82 3.11
CA CYS A 56 1.01 3.67 2.71
C CYS A 56 2.17 3.47 3.70
N TRP A 57 2.52 2.22 3.94
CA TRP A 57 3.62 1.85 4.83
C TRP A 57 4.13 0.44 4.53
N GLN A 58 5.43 0.25 4.67
CA GLN A 58 6.06 -1.06 4.72
C GLN A 58 5.56 -1.77 5.98
N GLY A 59 5.13 -3.02 5.82
CA GLY A 59 4.67 -3.83 6.94
C GLY A 59 5.42 -5.11 7.03
#